data_AF-A0A952S898-F1
#
_entry.id   AF-A0A952S898-F1
#
_cell.length_a   1.000
_cell.length_b   1.000
_cell.length_c   1.000
_cell.angle_alpha   90.00
_cell.angle_beta   90.00
_cell.angle_gamma   90.00
#
_symmetry.space_group_name_H-M   'P 1'
#
loop_
_entity.id
_entity.type
_entity.pdbx_description
1 polymer ?
#
loop_
_entity_poly.entity_id
_entity_poly.type
_entity_poly.pdbx_seq_one_letter_code
_entity_poly.pdbx_strand_id
1 'polypeptide(L)'
;MSGKLPKARQKNLVVQDFNDEVLLYDLVENRAFCLNETAAAVWRNCDGRKSVDTIADSLTRDWGKNVGTDLVWLAIDDLHKKGLVEDIPATPSNISGLTRRDAIKSIGMGAIVALPVVTALVAPTAVYANSACMTGGTCTCDTVSANMSGQICNPVTPCTDTNCRCAWANNGNANGTCVV
;
A
#
# COMPACT_ATOMS: atom_id res chain seq x y z
N MET A 1 9.85 -16.33 -33.36
CA MET A 1 10.18 -15.09 -32.62
C MET A 1 10.16 -15.43 -31.14
N SER A 2 11.32 -15.42 -30.47
CA SER A 2 11.37 -15.69 -29.03
C SER A 2 10.88 -14.42 -28.32
N GLY A 3 9.61 -14.43 -27.89
CA GLY A 3 9.04 -13.32 -27.13
C GLY A 3 9.71 -13.22 -25.76
N LYS A 4 9.93 -11.99 -25.27
CA LYS A 4 10.44 -11.78 -23.91
C LYS A 4 9.51 -12.46 -22.90
N LEU A 5 10.08 -13.05 -21.85
CA LEU A 5 9.32 -13.70 -20.78
C LEU A 5 9.19 -12.75 -19.59
N PRO A 6 8.05 -12.73 -18.88
CA PRO A 6 7.81 -11.80 -17.80
C PRO A 6 8.83 -11.98 -16.68
N LYS A 7 9.50 -10.88 -16.30
CA LYS A 7 10.51 -10.88 -15.24
C LYS A 7 10.26 -9.78 -14.21
N ALA A 8 10.01 -10.20 -12.96
CA ALA A 8 9.87 -9.33 -11.82
C ALA A 8 11.16 -8.55 -11.57
N ARG A 9 11.03 -7.25 -11.30
CA ARG A 9 12.13 -6.43 -10.82
C ARG A 9 12.55 -6.91 -9.44
N GLN A 10 13.86 -7.05 -9.23
CA GLN A 10 14.44 -7.43 -7.94
C GLN A 10 15.34 -6.31 -7.36
N LYS A 11 15.74 -5.35 -8.20
CA LYS A 11 16.64 -4.27 -7.79
C LYS A 11 15.88 -3.18 -7.06
N ASN A 12 16.48 -2.66 -5.98
CA ASN A 12 15.95 -1.54 -5.18
C ASN A 12 14.53 -1.79 -4.64
N LEU A 13 14.17 -3.05 -4.39
CA LEU A 13 12.91 -3.43 -3.77
C LEU A 13 13.18 -4.16 -2.46
N VAL A 14 12.54 -3.71 -1.38
CA VAL A 14 12.41 -4.50 -0.16
C VAL A 14 11.14 -5.31 -0.27
N VAL A 15 11.26 -6.63 -0.15
CA VAL A 15 10.16 -7.58 -0.31
C VAL A 15 9.84 -8.17 1.04
N GLN A 16 8.57 -8.08 1.45
CA GLN A 16 8.06 -8.76 2.63
C GLN A 16 6.89 -9.66 2.20
N ASP A 17 7.10 -10.96 2.37
CA ASP A 17 6.16 -11.99 1.95
C ASP A 17 5.27 -12.39 3.14
N PHE A 18 3.97 -12.35 2.92
CA PHE A 18 2.93 -12.90 3.78
C PHE A 18 2.24 -13.97 2.92
N ASN A 19 1.93 -15.15 3.46
CA ASN A 19 1.45 -16.31 2.67
C ASN A 19 0.64 -15.94 1.40
N ASP A 20 -0.41 -15.13 1.58
CA ASP A 20 -1.34 -14.75 0.52
C ASP A 20 -1.16 -13.30 0.02
N GLU A 21 -0.18 -12.54 0.49
CA GLU A 21 0.05 -11.14 0.09
C GLU A 21 1.54 -10.78 0.05
N VAL A 22 1.94 -9.88 -0.83
CA VAL A 22 3.34 -9.41 -0.86
C VAL A 22 3.38 -7.90 -0.73
N LEU A 23 4.10 -7.42 0.28
CA LEU A 23 4.45 -6.02 0.41
C LEU A 23 5.79 -5.76 -0.28
N LEU A 24 5.79 -4.79 -1.19
CA LEU A 24 6.97 -4.35 -1.93
C LEU A 24 7.23 -2.89 -1.63
N TYR A 25 8.43 -2.54 -1.19
CA TYR A 25 8.83 -1.15 -0.99
C TYR A 25 9.94 -0.77 -1.97
N ASP A 26 9.62 0.13 -2.89
CA ASP A 26 10.52 0.69 -3.89
C ASP A 26 11.39 1.78 -3.25
N LEU A 27 12.69 1.49 -3.16
CA LEU A 27 13.70 2.38 -2.58
C LEU A 27 14.06 3.57 -3.49
N VAL A 28 13.76 3.49 -4.79
CA VAL A 28 14.00 4.58 -5.75
C VAL A 28 12.85 5.58 -5.70
N GLU A 29 11.62 5.10 -5.81
CA GLU A 29 10.43 5.96 -5.83
C GLU A 29 9.91 6.31 -4.42
N ASN A 30 10.44 5.65 -3.37
CA ASN A 30 9.94 5.78 -1.99
C ASN A 30 8.43 5.46 -1.90
N ARG A 31 8.02 4.32 -2.49
CA ARG A 31 6.62 3.89 -2.56
C ARG A 31 6.47 2.46 -2.10
N ALA A 32 5.43 2.21 -1.31
CA ALA A 32 5.03 0.86 -0.93
C ALA A 32 3.92 0.36 -1.85
N PHE A 33 3.90 -0.93 -2.11
CA PHE A 33 2.85 -1.62 -2.84
C PHE A 33 2.40 -2.84 -2.05
N CYS A 34 1.10 -3.09 -2.03
CA CYS A 34 0.55 -4.35 -1.54
C CYS A 34 -0.06 -5.13 -2.70
N LEU A 35 0.42 -6.36 -2.87
CA LEU A 35 -0.07 -7.33 -3.84
C LEU A 35 -1.00 -8.29 -3.10
N ASN A 36 -2.23 -8.42 -3.58
CA ASN A 36 -3.11 -9.49 -3.11
C ASN A 36 -2.65 -10.87 -3.63
N GLU A 37 -3.30 -11.95 -3.18
CA GLU A 37 -2.93 -13.33 -3.49
C GLU A 37 -2.63 -13.58 -4.97
N THR A 38 -3.54 -13.14 -5.84
CA THR A 38 -3.40 -13.35 -7.27
C THR A 38 -2.24 -12.55 -7.87
N ALA A 39 -2.11 -11.27 -7.51
CA ALA A 39 -1.02 -10.43 -8.01
C ALA A 39 0.34 -10.90 -7.49
N ALA A 40 0.40 -11.31 -6.22
CA ALA A 40 1.58 -11.89 -5.58
C ALA A 40 1.99 -13.20 -6.26
N ALA A 41 1.05 -14.11 -6.50
CA ALA A 41 1.33 -15.38 -7.15
C ALA A 41 1.85 -15.20 -8.58
N VAL A 42 1.26 -14.27 -9.35
CA VAL A 42 1.79 -13.91 -10.68
C VAL A 42 3.19 -13.30 -10.57
N TRP A 43 3.39 -12.33 -9.68
CA TRP A 43 4.69 -11.67 -9.50
C TRP A 43 5.81 -12.66 -9.13
N ARG A 44 5.53 -13.61 -8.21
CA ARG A 44 6.47 -14.69 -7.84
C ARG A 44 6.81 -15.62 -9.02
N ASN A 45 5.90 -15.77 -9.97
CA ASN A 45 6.09 -16.60 -11.16
C ASN A 45 6.74 -15.85 -12.35
N CYS A 46 6.84 -14.53 -12.29
CA CYS A 46 7.57 -13.70 -13.27
C CYS A 46 9.09 -13.85 -13.07
N ASP A 47 9.65 -15.00 -13.39
CA ASP A 47 11.08 -15.31 -13.22
C ASP A 47 11.93 -15.10 -14.48
N GLY A 48 11.32 -14.62 -15.57
CA GLY A 48 11.95 -14.49 -16.88
C GLY A 48 12.14 -15.81 -17.63
N ARG A 49 11.54 -16.93 -17.16
CA ARG A 49 11.65 -18.27 -17.77
C ARG A 49 10.29 -18.91 -18.07
N LYS A 50 9.22 -18.50 -17.40
CA LYS A 50 7.86 -19.00 -17.65
C LYS A 50 7.11 -18.12 -18.64
N SER A 51 6.41 -18.72 -19.62
CA SER A 51 5.45 -17.99 -20.47
C SER A 51 4.17 -17.66 -19.68
N VAL A 52 3.37 -16.72 -20.19
CA VAL A 52 2.08 -16.38 -19.55
C VAL A 52 1.16 -17.59 -19.44
N ASP A 53 1.12 -18.45 -20.46
CA ASP A 53 0.37 -19.71 -20.44
C ASP A 53 0.89 -20.65 -19.34
N THR A 54 2.22 -20.78 -19.22
CA THR A 54 2.85 -21.62 -18.18
C THR A 54 2.53 -21.11 -16.77
N ILE A 55 2.45 -19.79 -16.60
CA ILE A 55 2.07 -19.17 -15.32
C ILE A 55 0.60 -19.49 -15.03
N ALA A 56 -0.30 -19.32 -15.99
CA ALA A 56 -1.72 -19.63 -15.85
C ALA A 56 -1.96 -21.10 -15.49
N ASP A 57 -1.25 -22.03 -16.14
CA ASP A 57 -1.31 -23.46 -15.84
C ASP A 57 -0.78 -23.78 -14.44
N SER A 58 0.30 -23.12 -14.00
CA SER A 58 0.82 -23.30 -12.64
C SER A 58 -0.20 -22.84 -11.61
N LEU A 59 -0.78 -21.64 -11.77
CA LEU A 59 -1.79 -21.12 -10.84
C LEU A 59 -3.05 -21.99 -10.83
N THR A 60 -3.45 -22.51 -11.99
CA THR A 60 -4.58 -23.44 -12.11
C THR A 60 -4.34 -24.72 -11.29
N ARG A 61 -3.14 -25.28 -11.39
CA ARG A 61 -2.75 -26.47 -10.62
C ARG A 61 -2.65 -26.18 -9.12
N ASP A 62 -2.07 -25.05 -8.76
CA ASP A 62 -1.79 -24.70 -7.36
C ASP A 62 -3.08 -24.36 -6.60
N TRP A 63 -4.08 -23.75 -7.25
CA TRP A 63 -5.37 -23.41 -6.64
C TRP A 63 -6.51 -24.40 -6.94
N GLY A 64 -6.31 -25.37 -7.84
CA GLY A 64 -7.35 -26.32 -8.26
C GLY A 64 -8.54 -25.66 -8.97
N LYS A 65 -8.35 -24.46 -9.53
CA LYS A 65 -9.39 -23.66 -10.20
C LYS A 65 -8.85 -23.17 -11.53
N ASN A 66 -9.69 -23.08 -12.56
CA ASN A 66 -9.24 -22.57 -13.87
C ASN A 66 -8.83 -21.10 -13.77
N VAL A 67 -7.56 -20.81 -14.04
CA VAL A 67 -7.01 -19.46 -14.15
C VAL A 67 -6.75 -19.17 -15.63
N GLY A 68 -7.55 -18.25 -16.19
CA GLY A 68 -7.37 -17.82 -17.58
C GLY A 68 -6.11 -16.99 -17.78
N THR A 69 -5.50 -17.10 -18.95
CA THR A 69 -4.32 -16.31 -19.36
C THR A 69 -4.59 -14.81 -19.35
N ASP A 70 -5.81 -14.38 -19.66
CA ASP A 70 -6.23 -12.97 -19.57
C ASP A 70 -6.02 -12.37 -18.17
N LEU A 71 -6.26 -13.16 -17.11
CA LEU A 71 -6.08 -12.72 -15.73
C LEU A 71 -4.60 -12.55 -15.38
N VAL A 72 -3.74 -13.44 -15.89
CA VAL A 72 -2.29 -13.33 -15.74
C VAL A 72 -1.76 -12.11 -16.50
N TRP A 73 -2.25 -11.89 -17.72
CA TRP A 73 -1.91 -10.69 -18.49
C TRP A 73 -2.33 -9.40 -17.79
N LEU A 74 -3.54 -9.36 -17.22
CA LEU A 74 -4.02 -8.23 -16.44
C LEU A 74 -3.12 -7.92 -15.24
N ALA A 75 -2.68 -8.96 -14.52
CA ALA A 75 -1.76 -8.81 -13.40
C ALA A 75 -0.38 -8.28 -13.87
N ILE A 76 0.18 -8.87 -14.93
CA ILE A 76 1.48 -8.46 -15.48
C ILE A 76 1.45 -7.01 -15.96
N ASP A 77 0.38 -6.60 -16.64
CA ASP A 77 0.20 -5.22 -17.10
C ASP A 77 0.12 -4.23 -15.92
N ASP A 78 -0.65 -4.56 -14.87
CA ASP A 78 -0.76 -3.71 -13.68
C ASP A 78 0.55 -3.61 -12.88
N LEU A 79 1.31 -4.71 -12.82
CA LEU A 79 2.66 -4.76 -12.22
C LEU A 79 3.67 -3.94 -13.03
N HIS A 80 3.66 -4.07 -14.37
CA HIS A 80 4.56 -3.32 -15.24
C HIS A 80 4.29 -1.82 -15.21
N LYS A 81 3.01 -1.40 -15.21
CA LYS A 81 2.63 0.02 -15.05
C LYS A 81 3.14 0.63 -13.74
N LYS A 82 3.42 -0.19 -12.74
CA LYS A 82 4.00 0.20 -11.44
C LYS A 82 5.51 -0.03 -11.34
N GLY A 83 6.16 -0.39 -12.44
CA GLY A 83 7.60 -0.65 -12.50
C GLY A 83 8.05 -1.91 -11.75
N LEU A 84 7.13 -2.81 -11.39
CA LEU A 84 7.44 -4.03 -10.61
C LEU A 84 7.89 -5.23 -11.47
N VAL A 85 7.81 -5.10 -12.79
CA VAL A 85 8.23 -6.07 -13.81
C VAL A 85 9.02 -5.31 -14.89
N GLU A 86 10.18 -5.82 -15.28
CA GLU A 86 11.14 -5.12 -16.16
C GLU A 86 11.02 -5.54 -17.63
N ASP A 87 10.73 -6.83 -17.87
CA ASP A 87 10.55 -7.39 -19.20
C ASP A 87 9.13 -7.90 -19.33
N ILE A 88 8.39 -7.42 -20.34
CA ILE A 88 7.10 -8.01 -20.70
C ILE A 88 7.17 -8.54 -22.14
N PRO A 89 6.58 -9.71 -22.43
CA PRO A 89 6.19 -10.03 -23.80
C PRO A 89 5.26 -8.95 -24.36
N ALA A 90 5.33 -8.72 -25.68
CA ALA A 90 4.37 -7.84 -26.34
C ALA A 90 2.95 -8.33 -26.02
N THR A 91 2.15 -7.45 -25.39
CA THR A 91 0.77 -7.76 -25.03
C THR A 91 0.00 -8.10 -26.31
N PRO A 92 -0.72 -9.24 -26.35
CA PRO A 92 -1.59 -9.57 -27.47
C PRO A 92 -2.60 -8.46 -27.71
N SER A 93 -2.91 -8.16 -28.98
CA SER A 93 -3.82 -7.08 -29.36
C SER A 93 -5.25 -7.26 -28.86
N ASN A 94 -5.65 -8.48 -28.50
CA ASN A 94 -6.92 -8.78 -27.85
C ASN A 94 -6.95 -8.42 -26.35
N ILE A 95 -5.79 -8.12 -25.74
CA ILE A 95 -5.64 -7.80 -24.32
C ILE A 95 -5.14 -6.36 -24.11
N SER A 96 -4.59 -5.73 -25.15
CA SER A 96 -4.24 -4.31 -25.12
C SER A 96 -5.49 -3.44 -24.86
N GLY A 97 -5.59 -2.89 -23.65
CA GLY A 97 -6.73 -2.06 -23.22
C GLY A 97 -7.76 -2.78 -22.36
N LEU A 98 -7.54 -4.05 -22.00
CA LEU A 98 -8.44 -4.80 -21.12
C LEU A 98 -8.52 -4.12 -19.74
N THR A 99 -9.70 -3.65 -19.35
CA THR A 99 -9.91 -3.14 -17.99
C THR A 99 -10.27 -4.28 -17.04
N ARG A 100 -10.10 -4.05 -15.73
CA ARG A 100 -10.56 -5.01 -14.70
C ARG A 100 -12.03 -5.41 -14.90
N ARG A 101 -12.88 -4.49 -15.38
CA ARG A 101 -14.30 -4.73 -15.65
C ARG A 101 -14.52 -5.63 -16.87
N ASP A 102 -13.65 -5.52 -17.89
CA ASP A 102 -13.74 -6.34 -19.10
C ASP A 102 -13.23 -7.76 -18.84
N ALA A 103 -12.19 -7.91 -18.01
CA ALA A 103 -11.73 -9.21 -17.53
C ALA A 103 -12.82 -9.97 -16.76
N ILE A 104 -13.59 -9.30 -15.90
CA ILE A 104 -14.73 -9.92 -15.20
C ILE A 104 -15.77 -10.46 -16.19
N LYS A 105 -16.01 -9.75 -17.29
CA LYS A 105 -16.97 -10.18 -18.32
C LYS A 105 -16.44 -11.36 -19.15
N SER A 106 -15.14 -11.43 -19.42
CA SER A 106 -14.54 -12.51 -20.21
C SER A 106 -14.31 -13.79 -19.42
N ILE A 107 -14.06 -13.69 -18.12
CA ILE A 107 -13.71 -14.82 -17.24
C ILE A 107 -14.93 -15.70 -16.89
N GLY A 108 -16.16 -15.20 -17.07
CA GLY A 108 -17.39 -15.96 -16.78
C GLY A 108 -17.60 -16.24 -15.29
N MET A 109 -18.85 -16.46 -14.87
CA MET A 109 -19.21 -16.59 -13.44
C MET A 109 -18.69 -17.88 -12.74
N GLY A 110 -17.85 -18.68 -13.41
CA GLY A 110 -17.36 -19.98 -12.93
C GLY A 110 -15.95 -19.99 -12.34
N ALA A 111 -15.13 -18.94 -12.55
CA ALA A 111 -13.78 -18.85 -12.01
C ALA A 111 -13.78 -18.02 -10.72
N ILE A 112 -13.93 -18.69 -9.57
CA ILE A 112 -13.86 -18.05 -8.24
C ILE A 112 -12.38 -17.82 -7.88
N VAL A 113 -11.71 -16.92 -8.59
CA VAL A 113 -10.35 -16.47 -8.28
C VAL A 113 -10.40 -14.96 -8.02
N ALA A 114 -9.67 -14.49 -7.02
CA ALA A 114 -9.59 -13.07 -6.73
C ALA A 114 -8.94 -12.33 -7.92
N LEU A 115 -9.50 -11.19 -8.32
CA LEU A 115 -8.85 -10.37 -9.35
C LEU A 115 -7.51 -9.86 -8.84
N PRO A 116 -6.48 -9.78 -9.69
CA PRO A 116 -5.20 -9.22 -9.30
C PRO A 116 -5.37 -7.75 -8.91
N VAL A 117 -4.90 -7.39 -7.72
CA VAL A 117 -4.91 -6.02 -7.22
C VAL A 117 -3.52 -5.68 -6.72
N VAL A 118 -2.96 -4.61 -7.31
CA VAL A 118 -1.77 -3.95 -6.79
C VAL A 118 -2.18 -2.58 -6.25
N THR A 119 -2.20 -2.42 -4.93
CA THR A 119 -2.43 -1.13 -4.28
C THR A 119 -1.10 -0.42 -4.04
N ALA A 120 -1.06 0.89 -4.22
CA ALA A 120 0.09 1.71 -3.87
C ALA A 120 -0.22 2.46 -2.57
N LEU A 121 0.69 2.35 -1.61
CA LEU A 121 0.67 3.09 -0.35
C LEU A 121 1.70 4.21 -0.46
N VAL A 122 1.24 5.45 -0.36
CA VAL A 122 2.13 6.60 -0.18
C VAL A 122 2.54 6.60 1.29
N ALA A 123 3.82 6.35 1.56
CA ALA A 123 4.35 6.56 2.89
C ALA A 123 4.21 8.06 3.23
N PRO A 124 3.61 8.43 4.38
CA PRO A 124 3.64 9.82 4.84
C PRO A 124 5.08 10.29 4.84
N THR A 125 5.36 11.49 4.33
CA THR A 125 6.70 12.07 4.48
C THR A 125 7.02 12.11 5.96
N ALA A 126 8.22 11.64 6.35
CA ALA A 126 8.63 11.55 7.76
C ALA A 126 8.54 12.89 8.52
N VAL A 127 8.40 14.00 7.80
CA VAL A 127 8.10 15.34 8.31
C VAL A 127 6.79 15.42 9.09
N TYR A 128 5.85 14.50 8.90
CA TYR A 128 4.61 14.39 9.69
C TYR A 128 4.68 13.36 10.83
N ALA A 129 5.81 12.65 10.97
CA ALA A 129 6.04 11.70 12.06
C ALA A 129 6.76 12.33 13.27
N ASN A 130 6.92 13.65 13.26
CA ASN A 130 7.45 14.43 14.37
C ASN A 130 6.33 14.85 15.33
N SER A 131 5.70 13.89 16.01
CA SER A 131 4.92 14.18 17.22
C SER A 131 5.86 14.46 18.41
N ALA A 132 6.70 15.48 18.27
CA ALA A 132 7.55 15.96 19.34
C ALA A 132 6.69 16.86 20.24
N CYS A 133 5.91 16.26 21.14
CA CYS A 133 5.38 17.01 22.28
C CYS A 133 6.57 17.40 23.15
N MET A 134 6.93 18.69 23.18
CA MET A 134 7.87 19.21 24.17
C MET A 134 7.18 19.18 25.54
N THR A 135 7.21 18.02 26.18
CA THR A 135 6.74 17.85 27.55
C THR A 135 7.52 18.79 28.46
N GLY A 136 6.82 19.56 29.29
CA GLY A 136 7.41 20.58 30.16
C GLY A 136 7.41 22.02 29.61
N GLY A 137 6.89 22.25 28.40
CA GLY A 137 6.58 23.61 27.93
C GLY A 137 5.45 24.25 28.76
N THR A 138 5.57 25.54 29.06
CA THR A 138 4.57 26.32 29.80
C THR A 138 3.45 26.78 28.88
N CYS A 139 2.20 26.40 29.14
CA CYS A 139 1.03 26.83 28.35
C CYS A 139 0.05 27.66 29.20
N THR A 140 -0.82 28.42 28.54
CA THR A 140 -1.93 29.16 29.17
C THR A 140 -3.27 28.61 28.69
N CYS A 141 -4.14 28.21 29.62
CA CYS A 141 -5.49 27.73 29.34
C CYS A 141 -6.47 28.90 29.17
N ASP A 142 -7.28 28.90 28.11
CA ASP A 142 -8.16 30.01 27.73
C ASP A 142 -9.49 30.05 28.53
N THR A 143 -9.87 28.97 29.24
CA THR A 143 -11.08 28.98 30.09
C THR A 143 -10.87 28.37 31.46
N VAL A 144 -11.07 29.17 32.50
CA VAL A 144 -11.08 28.75 33.91
C VAL A 144 -12.46 28.23 34.27
N SER A 145 -12.87 27.10 33.70
CA SER A 145 -14.01 26.35 34.24
C SER A 145 -13.47 25.29 35.19
N ALA A 146 -13.83 25.41 36.47
CA ALA A 146 -13.21 24.75 37.63
C ALA A 146 -13.38 23.21 37.68
N ASN A 147 -13.67 22.53 36.56
CA ASN A 147 -13.98 21.11 36.57
C ASN A 147 -13.77 20.39 35.22
N MET A 148 -12.79 20.81 34.42
CA MET A 148 -12.49 20.13 33.14
C MET A 148 -11.00 19.84 32.97
N SER A 149 -10.64 18.56 33.13
CA SER A 149 -9.38 18.01 32.64
C SER A 149 -9.48 17.82 31.12
N GLY A 150 -8.62 18.46 30.33
CA GLY A 150 -8.38 18.07 28.94
C GLY A 150 -9.08 18.87 27.83
N GLN A 151 -9.04 20.20 27.85
CA GLN A 151 -9.36 20.97 26.63
C GLN A 151 -8.19 20.95 25.63
N ILE A 152 -8.54 20.96 24.34
CA ILE A 152 -7.62 21.14 23.21
C ILE A 152 -7.20 22.62 23.21
N CYS A 153 -5.90 22.88 23.11
CA CYS A 153 -5.37 24.24 23.11
C CYS A 153 -5.88 25.05 21.90
N ASN A 154 -6.69 26.08 22.16
CA ASN A 154 -7.01 27.12 21.17
C ASN A 154 -5.99 28.27 21.34
N PRO A 155 -5.52 28.94 20.26
CA PRO A 155 -4.13 29.32 20.17
C PRO A 155 -3.80 30.59 20.93
N VAL A 156 -3.13 30.42 22.07
CA VAL A 156 -1.93 31.20 22.39
C VAL A 156 -0.83 30.18 22.68
N THR A 157 0.08 30.00 21.72
CA THR A 157 1.13 28.95 21.67
C THR A 157 1.88 28.76 22.99
N PRO A 158 2.11 27.50 23.45
CA PRO A 158 3.23 26.73 22.88
C PRO A 158 3.08 25.19 22.86
N CYS A 159 1.87 24.62 22.86
CA CYS A 159 1.75 23.20 22.49
C CYS A 159 1.61 23.12 20.96
N THR A 160 2.75 22.99 20.27
CA THR A 160 2.83 23.00 18.79
C THR A 160 2.23 21.76 18.12
N ASP A 161 1.92 20.73 18.90
CA ASP A 161 1.35 19.46 18.42
C ASP A 161 -0.13 19.38 18.84
N THR A 162 -0.99 19.06 17.87
CA THR A 162 -2.44 18.87 18.04
C THR A 162 -2.80 17.73 18.98
N ASN A 163 -1.86 16.83 19.26
CA ASN A 163 -2.02 15.74 20.23
C ASN A 163 -1.67 16.15 21.66
N CYS A 164 -1.01 17.29 21.88
CA CYS A 164 -0.72 17.75 23.24
C CYS A 164 -1.94 18.45 23.85
N ARG A 165 -2.16 18.24 25.15
CA ARG A 165 -3.14 18.96 25.97
C ARG A 165 -2.43 19.80 27.02
N CYS A 166 -3.00 20.93 27.40
CA CYS A 166 -2.51 21.72 28.53
C CYS A 166 -3.12 21.16 29.83
N ALA A 167 -2.30 20.62 30.71
CA ALA A 167 -2.72 20.20 32.05
C ALA A 167 -2.37 21.30 33.07
N TRP A 168 -3.32 21.70 33.92
CA TRP A 168 -3.09 22.66 35.00
C TRP A 168 -3.43 22.04 36.36
N ALA A 169 -2.76 22.50 37.41
CA ALA A 169 -3.12 22.15 38.78
C ALA A 169 -4.34 22.99 39.18
N ASN A 170 -5.37 22.41 39.80
CA ASN A 170 -6.61 23.07 40.26
C ASN A 170 -6.36 24.14 41.35
N ASN A 171 -5.52 25.13 41.09
CA ASN A 171 -5.09 26.17 42.03
C ASN A 171 -5.61 27.56 41.64
N GLY A 172 -6.55 27.64 40.71
CA GLY A 172 -7.12 28.89 40.20
C GLY A 172 -6.21 29.69 39.27
N ASN A 173 -5.07 29.13 38.83
CA ASN A 173 -4.15 29.77 37.89
C ASN A 173 -4.35 29.21 36.47
N ALA A 174 -4.34 30.09 35.45
CA ALA A 174 -4.44 29.72 34.04
C ALA A 174 -3.16 29.09 33.46
N ASN A 175 -2.08 29.01 34.25
CA ASN A 175 -0.81 28.40 33.85
C ASN A 175 -0.87 26.87 33.93
N GLY A 176 -0.51 26.20 32.84
CA GLY A 176 -0.39 24.75 32.74
C GLY A 176 0.90 24.27 32.08
N THR A 177 1.03 22.97 31.95
CA THR A 177 2.14 22.26 31.30
C THR A 177 1.63 21.43 30.14
N CYS A 178 2.34 21.41 29.00
CA CYS A 178 1.99 20.54 27.87
C CYS A 178 2.25 19.06 28.24
N VAL A 179 1.21 18.24 28.10
CA VAL A 179 1.23 16.78 28.26
C VAL A 179 0.66 16.12 27.00
N VAL A 180 1.01 14.85 26.74
CA VAL A 180 0.40 14.02 25.67
C VAL A 180 -0.90 13.41 26.18
#